data_AF-A0A6L9IKG1-F1
#
_entry.id   AF-A0A6L9IKG1-F1
#
_cell.length_a   1.000
_cell.length_b   1.000
_cell.length_c   1.000
_cell.angle_alpha   90.00
_cell.angle_beta   90.00
_cell.angle_gamma   90.00
#
_symmetry.space_group_name_H-M   'P 1'
#
loop_
_entity.id
_entity.type
_entity.pdbx_description
1 polymer ?
#
loop_
_entity_poly.entity_id
_entity_poly.type
_entity_poly.pdbx_seq_one_letter_code
_entity_poly.pdbx_strand_id
1 'polypeptide(L)' 'MDKLQEVEAKHARLRALLAQRNAAALYLRRSRNIAWVSAGADSSIVLDSDNGVYSLVITPEQR' A
#
# COMPACT_ATOMS: atom_id res chain seq x y z
N MET A 1 -20.10 1.50 0.14
CA MET A 1 -18.70 1.58 0.60
C MET A 1 -18.15 2.90 0.11
N ASP A 2 -17.73 3.78 1.01
CA ASP A 2 -17.08 5.04 0.67
C ASP A 2 -15.56 4.87 0.48
N LYS A 3 -14.88 5.92 0.01
CA LYS A 3 -13.42 5.88 -0.27
C LYS A 3 -12.59 5.57 0.97
N LEU A 4 -12.99 6.06 2.14
CA LEU A 4 -12.27 5.83 3.40
C LEU A 4 -12.42 4.36 3.82
N GLN A 5 -13.63 3.80 3.74
CA GLN A 5 -13.92 2.40 4.00
C GLN A 5 -13.13 1.47 3.08
N GLU A 6 -12.95 1.82 1.80
CA GLU A 6 -12.12 1.05 0.88
C GLU A 6 -10.63 1.05 1.30
N VAL A 7 -10.09 2.22 1.64
CA VAL A 7 -8.71 2.37 2.12
C VAL A 7 -8.49 1.53 3.38
N GLU A 8 -9.39 1.65 4.36
CA GLU A 8 -9.30 0.91 5.62
C GLU A 8 -9.36 -0.61 5.40
N ALA A 9 -10.25 -1.10 4.53
CA ALA A 9 -10.35 -2.52 4.20
C ALA A 9 -9.04 -3.05 3.58
N LYS A 10 -8.40 -2.27 2.70
CA LYS A 10 -7.12 -2.62 2.09
C LYS A 10 -5.99 -2.63 3.12
N HIS A 11 -5.96 -1.65 4.02
CA HIS A 11 -4.94 -1.56 5.08
C HIS A 11 -5.08 -2.73 6.06
N ALA A 12 -6.31 -3.06 6.47
CA ALA A 12 -6.59 -4.23 7.30
C ALA A 12 -6.08 -5.53 6.67
N ARG A 13 -6.27 -5.69 5.35
CA ARG A 13 -5.76 -6.86 4.60
C ARG A 13 -4.22 -6.94 4.63
N LEU A 14 -3.53 -5.81 4.49
CA LEU A 14 -2.07 -5.79 4.54
C LEU A 14 -1.53 -6.07 5.95
N ARG A 15 -2.20 -5.57 6.99
CA ARG A 15 -1.85 -5.88 8.39
C ARG A 15 -2.03 -7.37 8.70
N ALA A 16 -3.12 -7.97 8.22
CA ALA A 16 -3.32 -9.41 8.35
C ALA A 16 -2.20 -10.22 7.66
N LEU A 17 -1.74 -9.76 6.48
CA LEU A 17 -0.60 -10.37 5.80
C LEU A 17 0.70 -10.24 6.62
N LEU A 18 0.97 -9.08 7.22
CA LEU A 18 2.14 -8.89 8.10
C LEU A 18 2.11 -9.85 9.28
N ALA A 19 0.95 -10.00 9.94
CA ALA A 19 0.77 -10.93 11.05
C ALA A 19 0.99 -12.39 10.61
N GLN A 20 0.39 -12.80 9.49
CA GLN A 20 0.57 -14.16 8.94
C GLN A 20 2.03 -14.48 8.60
N ARG A 21 2.82 -13.46 8.23
CA ARG A 21 4.24 -13.62 7.86
C ARG A 21 5.22 -13.33 8.99
N ASN A 22 4.72 -13.00 10.19
CA ASN A 22 5.52 -12.52 11.31
C ASN A 22 6.52 -11.41 10.89
N ALA A 23 6.06 -10.50 10.04
CA ALA A 23 6.88 -9.44 9.44
C ALA A 23 6.64 -8.11 10.15
N ALA A 24 7.73 -7.39 10.43
CA ALA A 24 7.68 -6.09 11.11
C ALA A 24 7.24 -4.95 10.18
N ALA A 25 7.41 -5.08 8.86
CA ALA A 25 7.01 -4.07 7.90
C ALA A 25 6.83 -4.63 6.49
N LEU A 26 6.04 -3.93 5.67
CA LEU A 26 5.91 -4.17 4.24
C LEU A 26 6.39 -2.93 3.47
N TYR A 27 7.39 -3.12 2.61
CA TYR A 27 7.93 -2.07 1.76
C TYR A 27 7.40 -2.20 0.33
N LEU A 28 6.63 -1.22 -0.12
CA LEU A 28 6.01 -1.19 -1.44
C LEU A 28 6.70 -0.16 -2.34
N ARG A 29 7.23 -0.63 -3.48
CA ARG A 29 7.84 0.22 -4.51
C ARG A 29 7.14 0.24 -5.85
N ARG A 30 6.35 -0.79 -6.17
CA ARG A 30 5.71 -0.93 -7.47
C ARG A 30 4.52 0.02 -7.57
N SER A 31 4.43 0.82 -8.63
CA SER A 31 3.40 1.86 -8.82
C SER A 31 1.99 1.30 -8.66
N ARG A 32 1.72 0.10 -9.20
CA ARG A 32 0.41 -0.57 -9.03
C ARG A 32 0.04 -0.88 -7.59
N ASN A 33 1.02 -1.24 -6.75
CA ASN A 33 0.76 -1.58 -5.34
C ASN A 33 0.46 -0.30 -4.54
N ILE A 34 1.15 0.78 -4.91
CA ILE A 34 0.98 2.12 -4.35
C ILE A 34 -0.40 2.70 -4.71
N ALA A 35 -0.77 2.64 -5.99
CA ALA A 35 -2.09 3.06 -6.47
C ALA A 35 -3.21 2.24 -5.82
N TRP A 36 -3.01 0.93 -5.66
CA TRP A 36 -3.98 0.06 -5.01
C TRP A 36 -4.19 0.45 -3.54
N VAL A 37 -3.12 0.56 -2.74
CA VAL A 37 -3.21 0.80 -1.28
C VAL A 37 -3.71 2.20 -0.93
N SER A 38 -3.51 3.17 -1.81
CA SER A 38 -3.98 4.56 -1.66
C SER A 38 -5.41 4.79 -2.18
N ALA A 39 -6.08 3.75 -2.69
CA ALA A 39 -7.36 3.86 -3.39
C ALA A 39 -7.34 4.88 -4.55
N GLY A 40 -6.32 4.76 -5.39
CA GLY A 40 -6.21 5.51 -6.64
C GLY A 40 -5.55 6.87 -6.51
N ALA A 41 -4.64 7.08 -5.55
CA ALA A 41 -3.74 8.22 -5.65
C ALA A 41 -2.91 8.08 -6.92
N ASP A 42 -2.82 9.15 -7.69
CA ASP A 42 -2.06 9.20 -8.94
C ASP A 42 -0.57 9.05 -8.62
N SER A 43 -0.07 7.83 -8.71
CA SER A 43 1.36 7.55 -8.71
C SER A 43 1.88 7.91 -10.08
N SER A 44 2.31 9.16 -10.27
CA SER A 44 2.93 9.67 -11.50
C SER A 44 3.75 8.57 -12.17
N ILE A 45 3.19 7.97 -13.23
CA ILE A 45 3.77 6.78 -13.84
C ILE A 45 4.87 7.25 -14.78
N VAL A 46 6.11 7.20 -14.30
CA VAL A 46 7.27 7.25 -15.20
C VAL A 46 7.18 5.98 -16.07
N LEU A 47 6.80 6.12 -17.34
CA LEU A 47 6.55 5.00 -18.26
C LEU A 47 7.78 4.09 -18.46
N ASP A 48 8.97 4.61 -18.15
CA ASP A 48 10.26 3.92 -18.28
C ASP A 48 10.67 3.15 -17.01
N SER A 49 9.84 3.10 -15.95
CA SER A 49 10.17 2.42 -14.70
C SER A 49 8.97 1.73 -14.03
N ASP A 50 9.12 0.45 -13.69
CA ASP A 50 8.17 -0.33 -12.89
C ASP A 50 8.05 0.12 -11.43
N ASN A 51 9.05 0.86 -10.93
CA ASN A 51 9.04 1.44 -9.59
C ASN A 51 8.44 2.85 -9.63
N GLY A 52 7.63 3.17 -8.62
CA GLY A 52 7.11 4.51 -8.41
C GLY A 52 8.19 5.48 -7.94
N VAL A 53 7.94 6.77 -8.14
CA VAL A 53 8.80 7.88 -7.68
C VAL A 53 8.91 7.93 -6.14
N TYR A 54 7.97 7.29 -5.46
CA TYR A 54 7.90 7.21 -4.00
C TYR A 54 7.70 5.76 -3.56
N SER A 55 7.97 5.49 -2.29
CA SER A 55 7.79 4.18 -1.69
C SER A 55 6.95 4.29 -0.42
N LEU A 56 6.20 3.24 -0.10
CA LEU A 56 5.38 3.17 1.11
C LEU A 56 5.93 2.11 2.06
N VAL A 57 6.01 2.46 3.34
CA VAL A 57 6.30 1.54 4.44
C VAL A 57 5.03 1.38 5.25
N ILE A 58 4.61 0.14 5.44
CA ILE A 58 3.42 -0.20 6.24
C ILE A 58 3.89 -0.98 7.44
N THR A 59 3.54 -0.50 8.63
CA THR A 59 3.83 -1.13 9.92
C THR A 59 2.56 -1.70 10.56
N PRO A 60 2.68 -2.61 11.53
CA PRO A 60 1.53 -3.21 12.21
C PRO A 60 0.67 -2.23 13.01
N GLU A 61 1.25 -1.12 13.47
CA GLU A 61 0.56 -0.16 14.34
C GLU A 61 -0.52 0.64 13.58
N GLN A 62 -1.65 0.90 14.26
CA GLN A 62 -2.68 1.81 13.77
C GLN A 62 -2.37 3.23 14.24
N ARG A 63 -2.56 4.21 13.35
CA ARG A 63 -2.48 5.63 13.66
C ARG A 63 -3.72 6.08 14.43
#